data_AF-A0A9X2W1L4-F1
#
_entry.id   AF-A0A9X2W1L4-F1
#
_cell.length_a   1.000
_cell.length_b   1.000
_cell.length_c   1.000
_cell.angle_alpha   90.00
_cell.angle_beta   90.00
_cell.angle_gamma   90.00
#
_symmetry.space_group_name_H-M   'P 1'
#
loop_
_entity.id
_entity.type
_entity.pdbx_description
1 polymer ?
#
loop_
_entity_poly.entity_id
_entity_poly.type
_entity_poly.pdbx_seq_one_letter_code
_entity_poly.pdbx_strand_id
1 'polypeptide(L)'
;MTVSLAIAWAGVFLLAASFRILASPRVEPGVAGWLELLGPYAAIALAPLAGFTLAEASFPPTRRTAPRGTSLVQWGRWRRLRIGQARLHPLFGPAGFMASLLIGLLLNVVLRSFEFLLAMPALSTQAPAWGRELFLLLAADVGVMSFFYMIAFAFALHSVTLFPRTLGFAWLLDILIQLLIAQRIGTMPGVPTYVAAPLGELLNGNIVKVLISAFVWLPYLILSERVNVTFRHRTREEGPHEE
;
A
#
# COMPACT_ATOMS: atom_id res chain seq x y z
N MET A 1 6.37 -4.01 18.30
CA MET A 1 5.13 -3.20 18.16
C MET A 1 4.53 -3.33 16.75
N THR A 2 5.34 -3.24 15.69
CA THR A 2 4.86 -3.21 14.29
C THR A 2 4.32 -4.55 13.77
N VAL A 3 4.97 -5.67 14.10
CA VAL A 3 4.46 -7.01 13.76
C VAL A 3 3.13 -7.30 14.46
N SER A 4 2.98 -6.87 15.72
CA SER A 4 1.74 -7.01 16.47
C SER A 4 0.56 -6.29 15.80
N LEU A 5 0.81 -5.12 15.20
CA LEU A 5 -0.19 -4.38 14.44
C LEU A 5 -0.61 -5.14 13.17
N ALA A 6 0.35 -5.70 12.43
CA ALA A 6 0.05 -6.50 11.23
C ALA A 6 -0.73 -7.77 11.58
N ILE A 7 -0.37 -8.45 12.67
CA ILE A 7 -1.10 -9.63 13.18
C ILE A 7 -2.51 -9.26 13.62
N ALA A 8 -2.66 -8.17 14.39
CA ALA A 8 -3.96 -7.68 14.82
C ALA A 8 -4.85 -7.36 13.62
N TRP A 9 -4.29 -6.71 12.59
CA TRP A 9 -4.97 -6.47 11.33
C TRP A 9 -5.43 -7.76 10.65
N ALA A 10 -4.54 -8.74 10.44
CA ALA A 10 -4.92 -10.02 9.85
C ALA A 10 -6.03 -10.71 10.65
N GLY A 11 -5.98 -10.65 11.98
CA GLY A 11 -7.04 -11.16 12.85
C GLY A 11 -8.40 -10.48 12.60
N VAL A 12 -8.42 -9.14 12.54
CA VAL A 12 -9.65 -8.37 12.26
C VAL A 12 -10.19 -8.66 10.86
N PHE A 13 -9.32 -8.72 9.86
CA PHE A 13 -9.72 -9.02 8.49
C PHE A 13 -10.30 -10.44 8.38
N LEU A 14 -9.62 -11.45 8.96
CA LEU A 14 -10.09 -12.82 8.95
C LEU A 14 -11.41 -12.98 9.71
N LEU A 15 -11.62 -12.26 10.81
CA LEU A 15 -12.90 -12.23 11.52
C LEU A 15 -14.02 -11.69 10.61
N ALA A 16 -13.79 -10.55 9.96
CA ALA A 16 -14.76 -9.94 9.06
C ALA A 16 -15.03 -10.82 7.82
N ALA A 17 -13.99 -11.43 7.25
CA ALA A 17 -14.10 -12.38 6.16
C ALA A 17 -14.88 -13.63 6.57
N SER A 18 -14.66 -14.15 7.78
CA SER A 18 -15.38 -15.31 8.32
C SER A 18 -16.89 -15.03 8.41
N PHE A 19 -17.27 -13.84 8.92
CA PHE A 19 -18.67 -13.42 8.93
C PHE A 19 -19.27 -13.38 7.51
N ARG A 20 -18.51 -12.87 6.54
CA ARG A 20 -18.93 -12.81 5.13
C ARG A 20 -19.08 -14.20 4.49
N ILE A 21 -18.18 -15.13 4.81
CA ILE A 21 -18.21 -16.51 4.34
C ILE A 21 -19.41 -17.25 4.94
N LEU A 22 -19.65 -17.10 6.25
CA LEU A 22 -20.79 -17.73 6.95
C LEU A 22 -22.14 -17.23 6.43
N ALA A 23 -22.20 -15.98 5.95
CA ALA A 23 -23.39 -15.42 5.31
C ALA A 23 -23.59 -15.91 3.85
N SER A 24 -22.64 -16.64 3.26
CA SER A 24 -22.75 -17.12 1.89
C SER A 24 -23.58 -18.41 1.80
N PRO A 25 -24.65 -18.48 0.99
CA PRO A 25 -25.62 -19.58 1.09
C PRO A 25 -25.14 -20.98 0.67
N ARG A 26 -24.02 -21.15 -0.05
CA ARG A 26 -23.64 -22.45 -0.64
C ARG A 26 -22.14 -22.60 -0.86
N VAL A 27 -21.47 -23.40 -0.03
CA VAL A 27 -20.10 -23.87 -0.28
C VAL A 27 -20.19 -25.29 -0.83
N GLU A 28 -19.52 -25.56 -1.95
CA GLU A 28 -19.45 -26.92 -2.49
C GLU A 28 -18.64 -27.81 -1.53
N PRO A 29 -19.16 -28.98 -1.13
CA PRO A 29 -18.45 -29.85 -0.20
C PRO A 29 -17.20 -30.44 -0.87
N GLY A 30 -16.02 -30.04 -0.39
CA GLY A 30 -14.74 -30.60 -0.85
C GLY A 30 -13.55 -29.69 -0.53
N VAL A 31 -12.34 -30.27 -0.44
CA VAL A 31 -11.12 -29.51 -0.12
C VAL A 31 -10.82 -28.45 -1.18
N ALA A 32 -11.04 -28.76 -2.46
CA ALA A 32 -10.81 -27.81 -3.55
C ALA A 32 -11.75 -26.59 -3.47
N GLY A 33 -13.03 -26.80 -3.17
CA GLY A 33 -14.00 -25.71 -2.99
C GLY A 33 -13.64 -24.80 -1.81
N TRP A 34 -13.16 -25.38 -0.70
CA TRP A 34 -12.65 -24.60 0.43
C TRP A 34 -11.39 -23.81 0.07
N LEU A 35 -10.47 -24.37 -0.71
CA LEU A 35 -9.26 -23.66 -1.14
C LEU A 35 -9.58 -22.51 -2.11
N GLU A 36 -10.49 -22.71 -3.05
CA GLU A 36 -10.93 -21.64 -3.98
C GLU A 36 -11.61 -20.49 -3.24
N LEU A 37 -12.42 -20.82 -2.23
CA LEU A 37 -13.09 -19.83 -1.39
C LEU A 37 -12.12 -19.11 -0.45
N LEU A 38 -11.33 -19.85 0.33
CA LEU A 38 -10.48 -19.30 1.38
C LEU A 38 -9.18 -18.70 0.85
N GLY A 39 -8.67 -19.19 -0.29
CA GLY A 39 -7.38 -18.79 -0.86
C GLY A 39 -7.24 -17.29 -1.04
N PRO A 40 -8.17 -16.61 -1.73
CA PRO A 40 -8.12 -15.15 -1.91
C PRO A 40 -8.20 -14.37 -0.60
N TYR A 41 -9.05 -14.78 0.36
CA TYR A 41 -9.11 -14.13 1.68
C TYR A 41 -7.83 -14.31 2.49
N ALA A 42 -7.26 -15.52 2.48
CA ALA A 42 -5.99 -15.81 3.12
C ALA A 42 -4.86 -15.00 2.47
N ALA A 43 -4.85 -14.88 1.14
CA ALA A 43 -3.88 -14.07 0.42
C ALA A 43 -3.99 -12.59 0.82
N ILE A 44 -5.19 -12.02 0.89
CA ILE A 44 -5.41 -10.63 1.33
C ILE A 44 -4.95 -10.44 2.78
N ALA A 45 -5.28 -11.38 3.68
CA ALA A 45 -4.90 -11.30 5.09
C ALA A 45 -3.37 -11.37 5.28
N LEU A 46 -2.70 -12.24 4.53
CA LEU A 46 -1.26 -12.50 4.67
C LEU A 46 -0.40 -11.53 3.86
N ALA A 47 -0.91 -10.93 2.80
CA ALA A 47 -0.19 -9.98 1.96
C ALA A 47 0.48 -8.83 2.75
N PRO A 48 -0.21 -8.10 3.64
CA PRO A 48 0.44 -7.04 4.42
C PRO A 48 1.53 -7.56 5.36
N LEU A 49 1.35 -8.76 5.94
CA LEU A 49 2.37 -9.41 6.76
C LEU A 49 3.60 -9.75 5.93
N ALA A 50 3.40 -10.37 4.77
CA ALA A 50 4.46 -10.74 3.85
C ALA A 50 5.24 -9.51 3.37
N GLY A 51 4.55 -8.41 3.05
CA GLY A 51 5.18 -7.16 2.66
C GLY A 51 6.04 -6.58 3.78
N PHE A 52 5.51 -6.56 5.00
CA PHE A 52 6.23 -6.07 6.17
C PHE A 52 7.46 -6.93 6.50
N THR A 53 7.32 -8.26 6.56
CA THR A 53 8.42 -9.18 6.91
C THR A 53 9.50 -9.19 5.84
N LEU A 54 9.13 -9.13 4.56
CA LEU A 54 10.08 -9.02 3.46
C LEU A 54 10.88 -7.71 3.54
N ALA A 55 10.21 -6.60 3.85
CA ALA A 55 10.87 -5.31 4.00
C ALA A 55 11.84 -5.29 5.20
N GLU A 56 11.46 -5.86 6.34
CA GLU A 56 12.34 -6.03 7.51
C GLU A 56 13.56 -6.91 7.18
N ALA A 57 13.34 -8.04 6.51
CA ALA A 57 14.40 -8.97 6.14
C ALA A 57 15.41 -8.35 5.15
N SER A 58 14.94 -7.44 4.28
CA SER A 58 15.77 -6.76 3.29
C SER A 58 16.77 -5.77 3.92
N PHE A 59 16.52 -5.31 5.15
CA PHE A 59 17.33 -4.28 5.80
C PHE A 59 17.77 -4.68 7.22
N PRO A 60 18.72 -5.62 7.35
CA PRO A 60 19.28 -5.99 8.64
C PRO A 60 19.89 -4.76 9.33
N PRO A 61 19.83 -4.67 10.68
CA PRO A 61 20.20 -3.46 11.45
C PRO A 61 21.56 -2.86 11.09
N THR A 62 22.50 -3.70 10.64
CA THR A 62 23.87 -3.33 10.28
C THR A 62 24.04 -2.69 8.90
N ARG A 63 23.05 -2.77 7.99
CA ARG A 63 23.15 -2.27 6.60
C ARG A 63 22.12 -1.19 6.23
N ARG A 64 21.35 -0.68 7.20
CA ARG A 64 20.21 0.25 6.99
C ARG A 64 20.57 1.60 6.36
N THR A 65 21.85 1.93 6.19
CA THR A 65 22.27 3.35 6.04
C THR A 65 23.20 3.66 4.87
N ALA A 66 23.55 2.69 4.02
CA ALA A 66 24.35 3.00 2.82
C ALA A 66 23.49 3.76 1.79
N PRO A 67 23.81 5.03 1.45
CA PRO A 67 23.10 5.74 0.40
C PRO A 67 23.43 5.04 -0.93
N ARG A 68 22.48 4.29 -1.48
CA ARG A 68 22.59 3.64 -2.78
C ARG A 68 21.64 4.30 -3.77
N GLY A 69 22.22 4.94 -4.77
CA GLY A 69 21.49 5.32 -5.99
C GLY A 69 21.70 6.78 -6.39
N THR A 70 21.89 6.96 -7.69
CA THR A 70 21.88 8.21 -8.42
C THR A 70 20.63 9.04 -8.06
N SER A 71 20.86 10.31 -7.70
CA SER A 71 19.81 11.22 -7.23
C SER A 71 19.12 11.87 -8.42
N LEU A 72 17.81 11.65 -8.57
CA LEU A 72 16.97 12.32 -9.57
C LEU A 72 16.69 13.79 -9.25
N VAL A 73 17.24 14.35 -8.16
CA VAL A 73 17.03 15.76 -7.80
C VAL A 73 18.36 16.37 -7.35
N GLN A 74 19.04 17.01 -8.31
CA GLN A 74 20.13 17.98 -8.09
C GLN A 74 19.60 19.39 -7.82
N TRP A 75 18.28 19.61 -7.78
CA TRP A 75 17.74 20.94 -7.51
C TRP A 75 17.91 21.35 -6.05
N GLY A 76 18.68 22.44 -5.86
CA GLY A 76 18.94 23.11 -4.58
C GLY A 76 20.36 22.93 -4.08
N ARG A 77 20.84 23.91 -3.29
CA ARG A 77 22.12 23.85 -2.57
C ARG A 77 21.95 22.93 -1.35
N TRP A 78 22.20 21.63 -1.54
CA TRP A 78 22.07 20.62 -0.50
C TRP A 78 23.43 20.11 -0.06
N ARG A 79 23.73 20.25 1.23
CA ARG A 79 24.90 19.65 1.87
C ARG A 79 24.60 18.21 2.27
N ARG A 80 25.49 17.28 1.91
CA ARG A 80 25.39 15.89 2.37
C ARG A 80 25.73 15.79 3.85
N LEU A 81 24.89 15.09 4.62
CA LEU A 81 25.11 14.77 6.03
C LEU A 81 25.70 13.38 6.17
N ARG A 82 26.66 13.21 7.08
CA ARG A 82 27.05 11.87 7.54
C ARG A 82 25.91 11.28 8.35
N ILE A 83 25.80 9.95 8.38
CA ILE A 83 24.70 9.24 9.07
C ILE A 83 24.58 9.66 10.55
N GLY A 84 25.70 9.81 11.26
CA GLY A 84 25.69 10.29 12.64
C GLY A 84 25.12 11.71 12.79
N GLN A 85 25.49 12.61 11.88
CA GLN A 85 24.96 13.98 11.86
C GLN A 85 23.47 14.00 11.51
N ALA A 86 23.03 13.16 10.56
CA ALA A 86 21.62 13.04 10.21
C ALA A 86 20.78 12.59 11.41
N ARG A 87 21.24 11.59 12.18
CA ARG A 87 20.53 11.09 13.37
C ARG A 87 20.46 12.09 14.52
N LEU A 88 21.45 12.97 14.64
CA LEU A 88 21.47 14.04 15.64
C LEU A 88 20.65 15.26 15.21
N HIS A 89 20.21 15.34 13.96
CA HIS A 89 19.46 16.47 13.46
C HIS A 89 18.05 16.51 14.08
N PRO A 90 17.55 17.67 14.55
CA PRO A 90 16.25 17.77 15.25
C PRO A 90 15.05 17.36 14.37
N LEU A 91 15.22 17.44 13.04
CA LEU A 91 14.21 17.02 12.07
C LEU A 91 14.29 15.53 11.69
N PHE A 92 15.20 14.74 12.26
CA PHE A 92 15.33 13.33 11.91
C PHE A 92 14.17 12.49 12.47
N GLY A 93 13.66 11.58 11.64
CA GLY A 93 12.72 10.55 12.06
C GLY A 93 11.26 10.80 11.65
N PRO A 94 10.39 9.81 11.88
CA PRO A 94 9.02 9.76 11.35
C PRO A 94 8.02 10.58 12.18
N ALA A 95 8.38 11.79 12.61
CA ALA A 95 7.52 12.67 13.38
C ALA A 95 6.77 13.70 12.51
N GLY A 96 5.74 14.33 13.10
CA GLY A 96 4.96 15.39 12.45
C GLY A 96 4.18 14.89 11.23
N PHE A 97 4.25 15.61 10.12
CA PHE A 97 3.54 15.28 8.88
C PHE A 97 3.96 13.92 8.28
N MET A 98 5.15 13.39 8.62
CA MET A 98 5.52 12.02 8.23
C MET A 98 4.71 10.97 8.99
N ALA A 99 4.31 11.24 10.24
CA ALA A 99 3.47 10.33 11.02
C ALA A 99 2.06 10.23 10.42
N SER A 100 1.47 11.34 9.96
CA SER A 100 0.17 11.31 9.28
C SER A 100 0.23 10.57 7.95
N LEU A 101 1.35 10.66 7.21
CA LEU A 101 1.57 9.82 6.02
C LEU A 101 1.56 8.34 6.39
N LEU A 102 2.32 7.94 7.42
CA LEU A 102 2.36 6.55 7.89
C LEU A 102 0.98 6.02 8.31
N ILE A 103 0.22 6.82 9.04
CA ILE A 103 -1.17 6.51 9.39
C ILE A 103 -2.02 6.39 8.13
N GLY A 104 -1.86 7.30 7.17
CA GLY A 104 -2.55 7.24 5.88
C GLY A 104 -2.27 5.96 5.09
N LEU A 105 -1.03 5.46 5.10
CA LEU A 105 -0.66 4.19 4.46
C LEU A 105 -1.38 3.01 5.13
N LEU A 106 -1.41 2.96 6.46
CA LEU A 106 -2.12 1.91 7.20
C LEU A 106 -3.63 1.99 6.95
N LEU A 107 -4.19 3.19 6.99
CA LEU A 107 -5.61 3.40 6.76
C LEU A 107 -6.01 3.00 5.33
N ASN A 108 -5.14 3.21 4.34
CA ASN A 108 -5.37 2.76 2.96
C ASN A 108 -5.55 1.23 2.90
N VAL A 109 -4.66 0.47 3.53
CA VAL A 109 -4.75 -1.01 3.60
C VAL A 109 -6.08 -1.44 4.22
N VAL A 110 -6.46 -0.81 5.33
CA VAL A 110 -7.69 -1.13 6.07
C VAL A 110 -8.93 -0.81 5.24
N LEU A 111 -9.06 0.43 4.78
CA LEU A 111 -10.25 0.89 4.04
C LEU A 111 -10.43 0.13 2.73
N ARG A 112 -9.36 -0.09 1.97
CA ARG A 112 -9.40 -0.87 0.73
C ARG A 112 -9.90 -2.30 0.96
N SER A 113 -9.45 -2.94 2.03
CA SER A 113 -9.87 -4.28 2.38
C SER A 113 -11.33 -4.34 2.81
N PHE A 114 -11.81 -3.34 3.56
CA PHE A 114 -13.23 -3.22 3.89
C PHE A 114 -14.10 -2.94 2.67
N GLU A 115 -13.67 -2.05 1.78
CA GLU A 115 -14.35 -1.77 0.51
C GLU A 115 -14.51 -3.05 -0.32
N PHE A 116 -13.47 -3.89 -0.39
CA PHE A 116 -13.57 -5.20 -1.02
C PHE A 116 -14.61 -6.10 -0.36
N LEU A 117 -14.60 -6.23 0.98
CA LEU A 117 -15.55 -7.07 1.72
C LEU A 117 -17.00 -6.60 1.55
N LEU A 118 -17.22 -5.29 1.45
CA LEU A 118 -18.53 -4.69 1.24
C LEU A 118 -19.01 -4.82 -0.21
N ALA A 119 -18.12 -4.55 -1.17
CA ALA A 119 -18.45 -4.56 -2.60
C ALA A 119 -18.61 -5.97 -3.16
N MET A 120 -17.82 -6.94 -2.68
CA MET A 120 -17.83 -8.29 -3.21
C MET A 120 -18.57 -9.25 -2.28
N PRO A 121 -19.59 -9.97 -2.79
CA PRO A 121 -20.14 -11.12 -2.07
C PRO A 121 -19.13 -12.27 -2.06
N ALA A 122 -19.22 -13.14 -1.06
CA ALA A 122 -18.49 -14.40 -1.07
C ALA A 122 -19.10 -15.32 -2.14
N LEU A 123 -18.40 -15.49 -3.26
CA LEU A 123 -18.87 -16.26 -4.39
C LEU A 123 -18.55 -17.75 -4.24
N SER A 124 -19.48 -18.59 -4.69
CA SER A 124 -19.30 -20.04 -4.79
C SER A 124 -18.93 -20.46 -6.22
N THR A 125 -18.62 -21.74 -6.41
CA THR A 125 -18.34 -22.34 -7.73
C THR A 125 -19.50 -22.22 -8.71
N GLN A 126 -20.73 -22.00 -8.22
CA GLN A 126 -21.95 -21.78 -9.03
C GLN A 126 -22.13 -20.33 -9.49
N ALA A 127 -21.26 -19.41 -9.06
CA ALA A 127 -21.34 -18.02 -9.48
C ALA A 127 -21.09 -17.87 -10.99
N PRO A 128 -21.70 -16.87 -11.66
CA PRO A 128 -21.40 -16.54 -13.03
C PRO A 128 -19.88 -16.35 -13.26
N ALA A 129 -19.38 -16.76 -14.42
CA ALA A 129 -17.95 -16.67 -14.74
C ALA A 129 -17.39 -15.26 -14.55
N TRP A 130 -18.12 -14.24 -15.01
CA TRP A 130 -17.75 -12.83 -14.82
C TRP A 130 -17.60 -12.44 -13.34
N GLY A 131 -18.43 -13.02 -12.45
CA GLY A 131 -18.40 -12.73 -11.02
C GLY A 131 -17.14 -13.27 -10.37
N ARG A 132 -16.78 -14.52 -10.70
CA ARG A 132 -15.55 -15.15 -10.20
C ARG A 132 -14.30 -14.41 -10.67
N GLU A 133 -14.26 -14.05 -11.95
CA GLU A 133 -13.14 -13.27 -12.50
C GLU A 133 -13.00 -11.91 -11.83
N LEU A 134 -14.12 -11.20 -11.65
CA LEU A 134 -14.14 -9.91 -10.97
C LEU A 134 -13.67 -10.02 -9.52
N PHE A 135 -14.15 -11.03 -8.79
CA PHE A 135 -13.73 -11.29 -7.41
C PHE A 135 -12.22 -11.51 -7.33
N LEU A 136 -11.65 -12.33 -8.22
CA LEU A 136 -10.21 -12.58 -8.25
C LEU A 136 -9.41 -11.33 -8.62
N LEU A 137 -9.87 -10.53 -9.58
CA LEU A 137 -9.21 -9.28 -9.97
C LEU A 137 -9.15 -8.27 -8.81
N LEU A 138 -10.27 -8.07 -8.11
CA LEU A 138 -10.33 -7.16 -6.97
C LEU A 138 -9.59 -7.71 -5.75
N ALA A 139 -9.65 -9.02 -5.51
CA ALA A 139 -8.87 -9.66 -4.45
C ALA A 139 -7.36 -9.50 -4.71
N ALA A 140 -6.94 -9.66 -5.96
CA ALA A 140 -5.56 -9.44 -6.37
C ALA A 140 -5.15 -7.97 -6.18
N ASP A 141 -5.98 -7.01 -6.58
CA ASP A 141 -5.74 -5.58 -6.33
C ASP A 141 -5.52 -5.29 -4.84
N VAL A 142 -6.47 -5.70 -3.98
CA VAL A 142 -6.37 -5.49 -2.54
C VAL A 142 -5.14 -6.17 -1.95
N GLY A 143 -4.86 -7.42 -2.32
CA GLY A 143 -3.69 -8.15 -1.83
C GLY A 143 -2.37 -7.51 -2.26
N VAL A 144 -2.19 -7.26 -3.56
CA VAL A 144 -0.97 -6.66 -4.13
C VAL A 144 -0.72 -5.27 -3.56
N MET A 145 -1.76 -4.43 -3.49
CA MET A 145 -1.60 -3.07 -2.97
C MET A 145 -1.34 -3.07 -1.46
N SER A 146 -2.00 -3.94 -0.69
CA SER A 146 -1.73 -4.09 0.75
C SER A 146 -0.30 -4.52 1.01
N PHE A 147 0.23 -5.43 0.18
CA PHE A 147 1.63 -5.85 0.23
C PHE A 147 2.60 -4.68 -0.01
N PHE A 148 2.44 -3.94 -1.11
CA PHE A 148 3.34 -2.83 -1.45
C PHE A 148 3.24 -1.65 -0.48
N TYR A 149 2.05 -1.34 0.02
CA TYR A 149 1.91 -0.29 1.04
C TYR A 149 2.57 -0.67 2.36
N MET A 150 2.54 -1.96 2.74
CA MET A 150 3.26 -2.42 3.93
C MET A 150 4.78 -2.41 3.76
N ILE A 151 5.29 -2.67 2.55
CA ILE A 151 6.71 -2.45 2.25
C ILE A 151 7.07 -0.98 2.41
N ALA A 152 6.29 -0.07 1.81
CA ALA A 152 6.52 1.37 1.92
C ALA A 152 6.47 1.84 3.38
N PHE A 153 5.49 1.36 4.15
CA PHE A 153 5.37 1.62 5.58
C PHE A 153 6.61 1.16 6.37
N ALA A 154 7.08 -0.07 6.14
CA ALA A 154 8.29 -0.57 6.79
C ALA A 154 9.54 0.24 6.40
N PHE A 155 9.68 0.63 5.13
CA PHE A 155 10.78 1.48 4.69
C PHE A 155 10.74 2.86 5.36
N ALA A 156 9.55 3.45 5.52
CA ALA A 156 9.39 4.71 6.22
C ALA A 156 9.78 4.61 7.69
N LEU A 157 9.33 3.57 8.40
CA LEU A 157 9.68 3.33 9.80
C LEU A 157 11.18 3.21 10.03
N HIS A 158 11.88 2.54 9.11
CA HIS A 158 13.33 2.36 9.19
C HIS A 158 14.14 3.50 8.57
N SER A 159 13.48 4.59 8.17
CA SER A 159 14.12 5.72 7.51
C SER A 159 14.94 5.32 6.27
N VAL A 160 14.49 4.30 5.54
CA VAL A 160 15.20 3.73 4.38
C VAL A 160 15.06 4.68 3.19
N THR A 161 16.17 5.01 2.56
CA THR A 161 16.22 5.99 1.44
C THR A 161 15.33 5.66 0.24
N LEU A 162 14.96 4.39 0.08
CA LEU A 162 14.05 3.91 -0.96
C LEU A 162 12.58 4.24 -0.70
N PHE A 163 12.19 4.60 0.53
CA PHE A 163 10.80 4.83 0.90
C PHE A 163 10.03 5.73 -0.09
N PRO A 164 10.49 6.97 -0.41
CA PRO A 164 9.73 7.84 -1.31
C PRO A 164 9.58 7.25 -2.72
N ARG A 165 10.58 6.48 -3.18
CA ARG A 165 10.55 5.82 -4.49
C ARG A 165 9.56 4.66 -4.49
N THR A 166 9.58 3.83 -3.45
CA THR A 166 8.65 2.71 -3.29
C THR A 166 7.20 3.20 -3.17
N LEU A 167 6.96 4.30 -2.45
CA LEU A 167 5.63 4.89 -2.36
C LEU A 167 5.14 5.44 -3.70
N GLY A 168 6.01 6.14 -4.45
CA GLY A 168 5.69 6.59 -5.80
C GLY A 168 5.39 5.42 -6.76
N PHE A 169 6.17 4.34 -6.66
CA PHE A 169 5.92 3.09 -7.39
C PHE A 169 4.57 2.47 -7.02
N ALA A 170 4.23 2.42 -5.73
CA ALA A 170 2.95 1.91 -5.28
C ALA A 170 1.78 2.71 -5.86
N TRP A 171 1.83 4.05 -5.84
CA TRP A 171 0.78 4.88 -6.46
C TRP A 171 0.64 4.61 -7.96
N LEU A 172 1.76 4.49 -8.70
CA LEU A 172 1.71 4.19 -10.12
C LEU A 172 1.11 2.81 -10.38
N LEU A 173 1.55 1.81 -9.62
CA LEU A 173 1.04 0.44 -9.72
C LEU A 173 -0.47 0.39 -9.43
N ASP A 174 -0.93 1.14 -8.42
CA ASP A 174 -2.35 1.26 -8.08
C ASP A 174 -3.16 1.74 -9.29
N ILE A 175 -2.77 2.88 -9.87
CA ILE A 175 -3.45 3.43 -11.06
C ILE A 175 -3.45 2.40 -12.21
N LEU A 176 -2.31 1.75 -12.46
CA LEU A 176 -2.21 0.75 -13.53
C LEU A 176 -3.13 -0.45 -13.30
N ILE A 177 -3.21 -0.98 -12.07
CA ILE A 177 -4.10 -2.09 -11.73
C ILE A 177 -5.56 -1.66 -11.87
N GLN A 178 -5.96 -0.48 -11.36
CA GLN A 178 -7.34 0.01 -11.49
C GLN A 178 -7.75 0.17 -12.97
N LEU A 179 -6.86 0.71 -13.83
CA LEU A 179 -7.09 0.84 -15.26
C LEU A 179 -7.20 -0.53 -15.96
N LEU A 180 -6.34 -1.48 -15.58
CA LEU A 180 -6.40 -2.85 -16.10
C LEU A 180 -7.72 -3.53 -15.72
N ILE A 181 -8.18 -3.38 -14.48
CA ILE A 181 -9.46 -3.93 -14.03
C ILE A 181 -10.62 -3.29 -14.79
N ALA A 182 -10.62 -1.96 -14.96
CA ALA A 182 -11.63 -1.26 -15.73
C ALA A 182 -11.70 -1.77 -17.18
N GLN A 183 -10.55 -1.92 -17.84
CA GLN A 183 -10.46 -2.47 -19.18
C GLN A 183 -10.98 -3.92 -19.23
N ARG A 184 -10.61 -4.75 -18.26
CA ARG A 184 -11.06 -6.15 -18.19
C ARG A 184 -12.57 -6.23 -18.05
N ILE A 185 -13.18 -5.49 -17.12
CA ILE A 185 -14.63 -5.44 -16.93
C ILE A 185 -15.35 -5.01 -18.22
N GLY A 186 -14.83 -4.00 -18.92
CA GLY A 186 -15.41 -3.53 -20.18
C GLY A 186 -15.41 -4.57 -21.31
N THR A 187 -14.58 -5.61 -21.20
CA THR A 187 -14.50 -6.71 -22.18
C THR A 187 -15.18 -8.01 -21.72
N MET A 188 -15.64 -8.09 -20.47
CA MET A 188 -16.25 -9.30 -19.93
C MET A 188 -17.68 -9.48 -20.48
N PRO A 189 -17.99 -10.62 -21.12
CA PRO A 189 -19.33 -10.88 -21.62
C PRO A 189 -20.31 -11.14 -20.47
N GLY A 190 -21.51 -10.57 -20.56
CA GLY A 190 -22.61 -10.88 -19.64
C GLY A 190 -22.54 -10.22 -18.27
N VAL A 191 -21.68 -9.21 -18.07
CA VAL A 191 -21.70 -8.37 -16.87
C VAL A 191 -22.98 -7.53 -16.88
N PRO A 192 -23.87 -7.66 -15.87
CA PRO A 192 -25.07 -6.85 -15.82
C PRO A 192 -24.75 -5.36 -15.64
N THR A 193 -25.50 -4.48 -16.29
CA THR A 193 -25.29 -3.03 -16.22
C THR A 193 -25.39 -2.48 -14.79
N TYR A 194 -26.28 -3.05 -13.98
CA TYR A 194 -26.43 -2.69 -12.56
C TYR A 194 -25.24 -3.10 -11.68
N VAL A 195 -24.35 -3.97 -12.17
CA VAL A 195 -23.07 -4.31 -11.52
C VAL A 195 -21.95 -3.44 -12.07
N ALA A 196 -21.91 -3.26 -13.40
CA ALA A 196 -20.86 -2.50 -14.08
C ALA A 196 -20.80 -1.03 -13.63
N ALA A 197 -21.94 -0.35 -13.45
CA ALA A 197 -21.95 1.07 -13.08
C ALA A 197 -21.36 1.33 -11.67
N PRO A 198 -21.80 0.65 -10.59
CA PRO A 198 -21.17 0.79 -9.27
C PRO A 198 -19.68 0.42 -9.23
N LEU A 199 -19.27 -0.57 -10.05
CA LEU A 199 -17.86 -0.91 -10.20
C LEU A 199 -17.06 0.22 -10.85
N GLY A 200 -17.59 0.85 -11.89
CA GLY A 200 -16.98 2.03 -12.50
C GLY A 200 -16.78 3.15 -11.48
N GLU A 201 -17.78 3.41 -10.64
CA GLU A 201 -17.69 4.40 -9.56
C GLU A 201 -16.64 4.02 -8.51
N LEU A 202 -16.58 2.75 -8.10
CA LEU A 202 -15.59 2.25 -7.15
C LEU A 202 -14.16 2.42 -7.68
N LEU A 203 -13.90 2.00 -8.93
CA LEU A 203 -12.57 2.10 -9.56
C LEU A 203 -12.16 3.57 -9.75
N ASN A 204 -13.08 4.41 -10.21
CA ASN A 204 -12.85 5.85 -10.34
C ASN A 204 -12.55 6.49 -8.98
N GLY A 205 -13.33 6.14 -7.96
CA GLY A 205 -13.10 6.59 -6.58
C GLY A 205 -11.72 6.20 -6.07
N ASN A 206 -11.24 4.99 -6.37
CA ASN A 206 -9.90 4.53 -6.00
C ASN A 206 -8.80 5.33 -6.71
N ILE A 207 -8.93 5.57 -8.02
CA ILE A 207 -7.98 6.42 -8.75
C ILE A 207 -7.94 7.83 -8.16
N VAL A 208 -9.11 8.44 -7.89
CA VAL A 208 -9.19 9.78 -7.30
C VAL A 208 -8.53 9.81 -5.92
N LYS A 209 -8.75 8.81 -5.05
CA LYS A 209 -8.08 8.69 -3.74
C LYS A 209 -6.55 8.66 -3.89
N VAL A 210 -6.04 7.88 -4.84
CA VAL A 210 -4.60 7.78 -5.13
C VAL A 210 -4.04 9.11 -5.63
N LEU A 211 -4.74 9.79 -6.55
CA LEU A 211 -4.32 11.08 -7.08
C LEU A 211 -4.33 12.17 -6.02
N ILE A 212 -5.34 12.22 -5.15
CA ILE A 212 -5.39 13.14 -4.00
C ILE A 212 -4.21 12.86 -3.07
N SER A 213 -3.96 11.59 -2.75
CA SER A 213 -2.82 11.17 -1.93
C SER A 213 -1.50 11.63 -2.55
N ALA A 214 -1.26 11.32 -3.83
CA ALA A 214 -0.06 11.72 -4.54
C ALA A 214 0.08 13.26 -4.57
N PHE A 215 -1.01 13.99 -4.83
CA PHE A 215 -1.01 15.45 -4.86
C PHE A 215 -0.63 16.08 -3.52
N VAL A 216 -1.13 15.54 -2.41
CA VAL A 216 -0.82 16.03 -1.06
C VAL A 216 0.61 15.67 -0.66
N TRP A 217 1.04 14.43 -0.90
CA TRP A 217 2.28 13.90 -0.33
C TRP A 217 3.50 14.12 -1.22
N LEU A 218 3.36 14.14 -2.54
CA LEU A 218 4.50 14.25 -3.45
C LEU A 218 5.26 15.59 -3.29
N PRO A 219 4.61 16.76 -3.18
CA PRO A 219 5.29 18.01 -2.87
C PRO A 219 6.07 17.93 -1.55
N TYR A 220 5.46 17.34 -0.52
CA TYR A 220 6.12 17.14 0.76
C TYR A 220 7.34 16.20 0.66
N LEU A 221 7.22 15.08 -0.04
CA LEU A 221 8.30 14.11 -0.24
C LEU A 221 9.46 14.67 -1.07
N ILE A 222 9.20 15.64 -1.94
CA ILE A 222 10.24 16.28 -2.76
C ILE A 222 10.92 17.41 -1.98
N LEU A 223 10.14 18.32 -1.41
CA LEU A 223 10.61 19.62 -0.92
C LEU A 223 10.93 19.63 0.57
N SER A 224 10.33 18.76 1.39
CA SER A 224 10.47 18.82 2.84
C SER A 224 11.92 18.57 3.29
N GLU A 225 12.45 19.49 4.10
CA GLU A 225 13.75 19.33 4.74
C GLU A 225 13.78 18.10 5.66
N ARG A 226 12.70 17.83 6.40
CA ARG A 226 12.57 16.62 7.23
C ARG A 226 12.74 15.34 6.40
N VAL A 227 12.12 15.27 5.23
CA VAL A 227 12.25 14.12 4.33
C VAL A 227 13.67 14.03 3.79
N ASN A 228 14.27 15.16 3.42
CA ASN A 228 15.64 15.23 2.94
C ASN A 228 16.66 14.78 3.99
N VAL A 229 16.52 15.21 5.25
CA VAL A 229 17.37 14.81 6.36
C VAL A 229 17.16 13.32 6.68
N THR A 230 15.91 12.87 6.78
CA THR A 230 15.58 11.51 7.22
C THR A 230 15.90 10.45 6.17
N PHE A 231 15.49 10.67 4.91
CA PHE A 231 15.55 9.65 3.85
C PHE A 231 16.64 9.91 2.80
N ARG A 232 17.20 11.11 2.74
CA ARG A 232 18.25 11.45 1.75
C ARG A 232 19.57 11.89 2.40
N HIS A 233 19.61 11.95 3.74
CA HIS A 233 20.75 12.39 4.54
C HIS A 233 21.36 13.71 4.00
N ARG A 234 20.51 14.71 3.74
CA ARG A 234 20.94 16.03 3.25
C ARG A 234 20.20 17.15 3.96
N THR A 235 20.89 18.26 4.17
CA THR A 235 20.31 19.52 4.70
C THR A 235 20.62 20.67 3.74
N ARG A 236 19.90 21.78 3.85
CA ARG A 236 20.14 22.97 3.04
C ARG A 236 21.49 23.57 3.46
N GLU A 237 22.27 24.07 2.50
CA GLU A 237 23.39 24.93 2.85
C GLU A 237 22.82 26.23 3.44
N GLU A 238 23.05 26.45 4.73
CA GLU A 238 22.95 27.78 5.31
C GLU A 238 24.00 28.64 4.59
N GLY A 239 23.55 29.72 3.96
CA GLY A 239 24.45 30.68 3.34
C GLY A 239 25.42 31.25 4.39
N PRO A 240 26.55 31.84 3.97
CA PRO A 240 27.42 32.54 4.90
C PRO A 240 26.55 33.54 5.69
N HIS A 241 26.55 33.41 7.01
CA HIS A 241 26.05 34.46 7.88
C HIS A 241 26.92 35.69 7.58
N GLU A 242 26.37 36.66 6.86
CA GLU A 242 26.96 37.99 6.79
C GLU A 242 26.84 38.57 8.21
N GLU A 243 27.97 38.53 8.93
CA GLU A 243 28.19 39.24 10.20
C GLU A 243 28.28 40.76 9.98
#